data_AF-A0A534QZJ0-F1
#
_entry.id   AF-A0A534QZJ0-F1
#
_cell.length_a   1.000
_cell.length_b   1.000
_cell.length_c   1.000
_cell.angle_alpha   90.00
_cell.angle_beta   90.00
_cell.angle_gamma   90.00
#
_symmetry.space_group_name_H-M   'P 1'
#
loop_
_entity.id
_entity.type
_entity.pdbx_description
1 polymer ?
#
loop_
_entity_poly.entity_id
_entity_poly.type
_entity_poly.pdbx_seq_one_letter_code
_entity_poly.pdbx_strand_id
1 'polypeptide(L)'
;MPARNGGDAGTPGVYRLTITLEGIRPAIWRRFEVPSTITLAKLHRVLQRVMGWRDTHLHHFFVGARGVGVRDPESGDEVEDEKKRTLAEVAPV
;
A
#
# COMPACT_ATOMS: atom_id res chain seq x y z
N MET A 1 17.18 31.27 -3.79
CA MET A 1 15.72 31.13 -4.00
C MET A 1 15.30 29.71 -3.66
N PRO A 2 14.66 29.42 -2.52
CA PRO A 2 13.98 28.15 -2.32
C PRO A 2 12.47 28.33 -2.53
N ALA A 3 11.91 27.63 -3.52
CA ALA A 3 10.50 27.67 -3.86
C ALA A 3 9.73 26.57 -3.11
N ARG A 4 8.74 27.02 -2.34
CA ARG A 4 7.45 26.38 -1.98
C ARG A 4 7.50 25.05 -1.21
N ASN A 5 7.36 25.23 0.10
CA ASN A 5 6.89 24.26 1.07
C ASN A 5 5.45 23.80 0.71
N GLY A 6 5.30 22.54 0.30
CA GLY A 6 4.01 21.87 0.15
C GLY A 6 3.66 21.15 1.44
N GLY A 7 2.95 21.82 2.34
CA GLY A 7 2.45 21.23 3.59
C GLY A 7 1.19 20.41 3.34
N ASP A 8 1.32 19.09 3.43
CA ASP A 8 0.50 18.13 4.22
C ASP A 8 0.93 16.68 3.90
N ALA A 9 2.24 16.41 3.89
CA ALA A 9 2.71 15.03 3.82
C ALA A 9 2.56 14.43 5.22
N GLY A 10 1.52 13.59 5.38
CA GLY A 10 1.02 12.98 6.62
C GLY A 10 2.02 12.84 7.78
N THR A 11 1.54 13.21 8.97
CA THR A 11 2.29 13.22 10.23
C THR A 11 3.19 11.98 10.38
N PRO A 12 4.48 12.13 10.75
CA PRO A 12 5.36 11.00 10.99
C PRO A 12 4.81 10.15 12.13
N GLY A 13 4.31 8.96 11.79
CA GLY A 13 3.69 8.02 12.70
C GLY A 13 3.98 6.58 12.27
N VAL A 14 3.65 5.62 13.13
CA VAL A 14 3.82 4.20 12.85
C VAL A 14 2.44 3.55 12.79
N TYR A 15 2.13 2.87 11.68
CA TYR A 15 0.94 2.05 11.55
C TYR A 15 1.26 0.62 11.92
N ARG A 16 0.41 0.02 12.76
CA ARG A 16 0.45 -1.42 13.04
C ARG A 16 -0.60 -2.12 12.19
N LEU A 17 -0.16 -2.81 11.15
CA LEU A 17 -1.01 -3.49 10.19
C LEU A 17 -1.17 -4.96 10.57
N THR A 18 -2.39 -5.47 10.43
CA THR A 18 -2.69 -6.90 10.49
C THR A 18 -3.19 -7.34 9.13
N ILE A 19 -2.52 -8.33 8.54
CA ILE A 19 -2.90 -8.91 7.25
C ILE A 19 -3.41 -10.32 7.47
N THR A 20 -4.44 -10.71 6.72
CA THR A 20 -5.06 -12.04 6.81
C THR A 20 -5.33 -12.54 5.39
N LEU A 21 -5.08 -13.83 5.15
CA LEU A 21 -5.51 -14.48 3.91
C LEU A 21 -6.97 -14.88 4.02
N GLU A 22 -7.79 -14.31 3.15
CA GLU A 22 -9.21 -14.66 3.05
C GLU A 22 -9.39 -16.06 2.45
N GLY A 23 -10.49 -16.73 2.85
CA GLY A 23 -10.86 -18.04 2.33
C GLY A 23 -10.11 -19.25 2.91
N ILE A 24 -9.14 -19.05 3.80
CA ILE A 24 -8.33 -20.15 4.39
C ILE A 24 -8.72 -20.40 5.86
N ARG A 25 -8.81 -21.69 6.23
CA ARG A 25 -8.98 -22.12 7.63
C ARG A 25 -7.92 -23.16 8.03
N PRO A 26 -7.21 -22.99 9.16
CA PRO A 26 -7.26 -21.84 10.06
C PRO A 26 -6.70 -20.57 9.40
N ALA A 27 -7.17 -19.40 9.84
CA ALA A 27 -6.80 -18.11 9.23
C ALA A 27 -5.28 -17.88 9.31
N ILE A 28 -4.66 -17.63 8.16
CA ILE A 28 -3.24 -17.30 8.09
C ILE A 28 -3.12 -15.78 8.17
N TRP A 29 -2.47 -15.28 9.21
CA TRP A 29 -2.30 -13.84 9.44
C TRP A 29 -0.87 -13.48 9.84
N ARG A 30 -0.51 -12.20 9.63
CA ARG A 30 0.74 -11.58 10.08
C ARG A 30 0.45 -10.17 10.62
N ARG A 31 1.21 -9.75 11.62
CA ARG A 31 1.14 -8.39 12.18
C ARG A 31 2.52 -7.75 12.18
N PHE A 32 2.62 -6.53 11.66
CA PHE A 32 3.88 -5.81 11.53
C PHE A 32 3.65 -4.29 11.56
N GLU A 33 4.74 -3.55 11.75
CA GLU A 33 4.73 -2.09 11.87
C GLU A 33 5.42 -1.44 10.67
N VAL A 34 4.83 -0.38 10.13
CA VAL A 34 5.38 0.39 9.00
C VAL A 34 5.22 1.89 9.25
N PRO A 35 6.12 2.71 8.68
CA PRO A 35 5.95 4.16 8.71
C PRO A 35 4.67 4.60 8.00
N SER A 36 4.01 5.64 8.50
CA SER A 36 2.84 6.30 7.89
C SER A 36 3.11 6.78 6.46
N THR A 37 4.36 7.16 6.19
CA THR A 37 4.85 7.65 4.91
C THR A 37 5.22 6.55 3.92
N ILE A 38 4.99 5.27 4.25
CA ILE A 38 5.27 4.17 3.32
C ILE A 38 4.35 4.26 2.10
N THR A 39 4.91 4.12 0.91
CA THR A 39 4.12 4.03 -0.33
C THR A 39 3.53 2.64 -0.48
N LEU A 40 2.42 2.50 -1.20
CA LEU A 40 1.80 1.19 -1.43
C LEU A 40 2.72 0.22 -2.19
N ALA A 41 3.54 0.72 -3.11
CA ALA A 41 4.58 -0.09 -3.76
C ALA A 41 5.63 -0.64 -2.78
N LYS A 42 6.01 0.13 -1.74
CA LYS A 42 6.90 -0.37 -0.69
C LYS A 42 6.17 -1.32 0.25
N LEU A 43 4.90 -1.05 0.55
CA LEU A 43 4.05 -1.95 1.32
C LEU A 43 3.92 -3.31 0.64
N HIS A 44 3.71 -3.36 -0.68
CA HIS A 44 3.71 -4.60 -1.47
C HIS A 44 4.97 -5.43 -1.23
N ARG A 45 6.16 -4.83 -1.29
CA ARG A 45 7.41 -5.54 -1.01
C ARG A 45 7.48 -6.09 0.41
N VAL A 46 6.94 -5.35 1.39
CA VAL A 46 6.84 -5.84 2.77
C VAL A 46 5.90 -7.04 2.83
N LEU A 47 4.73 -6.97 2.18
CA LEU A 47 3.75 -8.06 2.10
C LEU A 47 4.36 -9.33 1.49
N GLN A 48 5.05 -9.18 0.35
CA GLN A 48 5.77 -10.28 -0.29
C GLN A 48 6.72 -10.97 0.71
N ARG A 49 7.46 -10.20 1.49
CA ARG A 49 8.43 -10.73 2.46
C ARG A 49 7.78 -11.41 3.66
N VAL A 50 6.77 -10.79 4.28
CA VAL A 50 6.13 -11.34 5.50
C VAL A 50 5.27 -12.57 5.20
N MET A 51 4.77 -12.68 3.97
CA MET A 51 4.00 -13.84 3.50
C MET A 51 4.89 -14.93 2.89
N GLY A 52 6.16 -14.64 2.59
CA GLY A 52 7.07 -15.58 1.94
C GLY A 52 6.79 -15.77 0.45
N TRP A 53 6.15 -14.78 -0.19
CA TRP A 53 5.87 -14.74 -1.61
C TRP A 53 7.04 -14.17 -2.42
N ARG A 54 7.01 -14.37 -3.74
CA ARG A 54 8.13 -14.10 -4.65
C ARG A 54 7.84 -13.08 -5.76
N ASP A 55 6.78 -12.29 -5.60
CA ASP A 55 6.41 -11.21 -6.55
C ASP A 55 6.28 -11.69 -8.01
N THR A 56 5.75 -12.90 -8.20
CA THR A 56 5.67 -13.55 -9.52
C THR A 56 4.37 -13.28 -10.27
N HIS A 57 3.44 -12.55 -9.65
CA HIS A 57 2.12 -12.26 -10.21
C HIS A 57 1.79 -10.78 -9.98
N LEU A 58 0.98 -10.21 -10.87
CA LEU A 58 0.45 -8.85 -10.74
C LEU A 58 -0.38 -8.71 -9.46
N HIS A 59 -0.36 -7.51 -8.87
CA HIS A 59 -1.12 -7.18 -7.67
C HIS A 59 -1.90 -5.88 -7.86
N HIS A 60 -2.96 -5.74 -7.06
CA HIS A 60 -3.77 -4.53 -7.00
C HIS A 60 -4.24 -4.32 -5.56
N PHE A 61 -4.23 -3.08 -5.05
CA PHE A 61 -4.79 -2.72 -3.76
C PHE A 61 -6.20 -2.16 -3.94
N PHE A 62 -7.09 -2.47 -3.00
CA PHE A 62 -8.40 -1.84 -2.90
C PHE A 62 -8.55 -1.18 -1.53
N VAL A 63 -8.99 0.07 -1.52
CA VAL A 63 -9.24 0.88 -0.32
C VAL A 63 -10.68 1.36 -0.38
N GLY A 64 -11.58 0.65 0.32
CA GLY A 64 -13.01 0.82 0.12
C GLY A 64 -13.41 0.49 -1.32
N ALA A 65 -14.02 1.46 -2.02
CA ALA A 65 -14.37 1.33 -3.44
C ALA A 65 -13.26 1.77 -4.42
N ARG A 66 -12.09 2.20 -3.92
CA ARG A 66 -11.02 2.79 -4.75
C ARG A 66 -9.93 1.74 -5.02
N GLY A 67 -9.63 1.48 -6.29
CA GLY A 67 -8.50 0.64 -6.72
C GLY A 67 -7.21 1.46 -6.85
N VAL A 68 -6.11 0.96 -6.28
CA VAL A 68 -4.77 1.58 -6.35
C VAL A 68 -3.75 0.51 -6.76
N GLY A 69 -3.11 0.67 -7.92
CA GLY A 69 -2.32 -0.39 -8.55
C GLY A 69 -1.19 0.10 -9.44
N VAL A 70 -0.54 -0.85 -10.12
CA VAL A 70 0.42 -0.53 -11.18
C VAL A 70 -0.38 -0.01 -12.38
N ARG A 71 -0.10 1.23 -12.79
CA ARG A 71 -0.71 1.79 -13.99
C ARG A 71 -0.15 1.11 -15.23
N ASP A 72 -0.98 0.29 -15.85
CA ASP A 72 -0.72 -0.28 -17.17
C ASP A 72 -1.37 0.61 -18.25
N PRO A 73 -0.58 1.26 -19.11
CA PRO A 73 -1.09 2.18 -20.12
C PRO A 73 -1.86 1.51 -21.26
N GLU A 74 -1.82 0.17 -21.39
CA GLU A 74 -2.54 -0.58 -22.42
C GLU A 74 -3.90 -1.12 -21.93
N SER A 75 -4.10 -1.21 -20.62
CA SER A 75 -5.29 -1.82 -19.99
C SER A 75 -6.55 -0.95 -20.05
N GLY A 76 -6.41 0.37 -20.23
CA GLY A 76 -7.56 1.29 -20.27
C GLY A 76 -8.21 1.61 -18.91
N ASP A 77 -7.75 0.97 -17.83
CA ASP A 77 -8.23 1.23 -16.47
C ASP A 77 -7.58 2.49 -15.85
N GLU A 78 -8.39 3.38 -15.27
CA GLU A 78 -7.93 4.51 -14.45
C GLU A 78 -7.49 4.02 -13.06
N VAL A 79 -6.35 3.31 -13.00
CA VAL A 79 -5.76 2.90 -11.70
C VAL A 79 -4.86 4.00 -11.14
N GLU A 80 -5.07 4.33 -9.87
CA GLU A 80 -4.22 5.29 -9.14
C GLU A 80 -2.82 4.67 -8.93
N ASP A 81 -1.76 5.44 -9.20
CA ASP A 81 -0.37 4.97 -9.17
C ASP A 81 0.11 4.67 -7.74
N GLU A 82 0.35 3.40 -7.43
CA GLU A 82 0.75 2.92 -6.10
C GLU A 82 2.09 3.50 -5.58
N LYS A 83 2.92 4.08 -6.46
CA LYS A 83 4.17 4.76 -6.06
C LYS A 83 3.91 6.16 -5.52
N LYS A 84 2.77 6.76 -5.85
CA LYS A 84 2.42 8.14 -5.49
C LYS A 84 1.50 8.22 -4.27
N ARG A 85 0.89 7.11 -3.86
CA ARG A 85 0.01 7.02 -2.70
C ARG A 85 0.74 6.44 -1.49
N THR A 86 0.71 7.19 -0.40
CA THR A 86 1.20 6.74 0.90
C THR A 86 0.08 6.13 1.74
N LEU A 87 0.45 5.29 2.71
CA LEU A 87 -0.49 4.64 3.62
C LEU A 87 -1.36 5.66 4.39
N ALA A 88 -0.75 6.78 4.81
CA ALA A 88 -1.46 7.85 5.50
C ALA A 88 -2.55 8.52 4.64
N GLU A 89 -2.38 8.59 3.31
CA GLU A 89 -3.40 9.17 2.43
C GLU A 89 -4.59 8.24 2.21
N VAL A 90 -4.35 6.93 2.21
CA VAL A 90 -5.40 5.94 1.94
C VAL A 90 -6.13 5.47 3.19
N ALA A 91 -5.51 5.57 4.35
CA ALA A 91 -6.08 5.20 5.64
C ALA A 91 -5.67 6.23 6.70
N PRO A 92 -6.28 7.43 6.72
CA PRO A 92 -6.01 8.40 7.78
C PRO A 92 -6.46 7.85 9.15
N VAL A 93 -5.69 8.15 10.20
CA VAL A 93 -6.00 7.79 11.61
C VAL A 93 -7.17 8.57 12.17
#